data_AF-A0A6L9ZHY4-F1
#
_entry.id   AF-A0A6L9ZHY4-F1
#
_cell.length_a   1.000
_cell.length_b   1.000
_cell.length_c   1.000
_cell.angle_alpha   90.00
_cell.angle_beta   90.00
_cell.angle_gamma   90.00
#
_symmetry.space_group_name_H-M   'P 1'
#
loop_
_entity.id
_entity.type
_entity.pdbx_description
1 polymer ?
#
loop_
_entity_poly.entity_id
_entity_poly.type
_entity_poly.pdbx_seq_one_letter_code
_entity_poly.pdbx_strand_id
1 'polypeptide(L)' 'MSLEDKSVPSLIPTDNIKTAVGIDVGLKEFLTTNTGETVSVPNFYRKAQSNLARKQRKVSRKEIGSNNWKKAR' A
#
# COMPACT_ATOMS: atom_id res chain seq x y z
N MET A 1 -17.66 -21.10 28.50
CA MET A 1 -17.28 -19.67 28.53
C MET A 1 -16.99 -19.25 27.11
N SER A 2 -17.72 -18.26 26.59
CA SER A 2 -17.49 -17.73 25.24
C SER A 2 -16.16 -16.97 25.22
N LEU A 3 -15.33 -17.22 24.21
CA LEU A 3 -14.07 -16.50 24.01
C LEU A 3 -14.40 -15.16 23.35
N GLU A 4 -14.35 -14.08 24.10
CA GLU A 4 -14.57 -12.73 23.57
C GLU A 4 -13.34 -12.29 22.76
N ASP A 5 -13.53 -12.06 21.46
CA ASP A 5 -12.50 -11.56 20.55
C ASP A 5 -12.35 -10.05 20.69
N LYS A 6 -11.22 -9.62 21.28
CA LYS A 6 -10.87 -8.21 21.53
C LYS A 6 -10.52 -7.42 20.26
N SER A 7 -10.42 -8.07 19.10
CA SER A 7 -10.11 -7.40 17.82
C SER A 7 -11.33 -6.72 17.19
N VAL A 8 -12.55 -7.13 17.58
CA VAL A 8 -13.77 -6.55 17.05
C VAL A 8 -14.13 -5.30 17.85
N PRO A 9 -14.22 -4.11 17.21
CA PRO A 9 -14.60 -2.90 17.91
C PRO A 9 -16.07 -2.96 18.34
N SER A 10 -16.35 -2.52 19.57
CA SER A 10 -17.72 -2.33 20.06
C SER A 10 -18.39 -1.16 19.34
N LEU A 11 -19.68 -1.30 19.03
CA LEU A 11 -20.47 -0.22 18.45
C LEU A 11 -20.48 1.00 19.37
N ILE A 12 -20.18 2.17 18.82
CA ILE A 12 -20.22 3.45 19.54
C ILE A 12 -21.64 4.02 19.39
N PRO A 13 -22.31 4.43 20.47
CA PRO A 13 -23.62 5.08 20.40
C PRO A 13 -23.56 6.35 19.51
N THR A 14 -24.46 6.45 18.54
CA THR A 14 -24.46 7.53 17.53
C THR A 14 -24.96 8.87 18.06
N ASP A 15 -25.59 8.88 19.23
CA ASP A 15 -26.26 10.06 19.81
C ASP A 15 -25.30 11.22 20.14
N ASN A 16 -23.99 10.96 20.18
CA ASN A 16 -22.95 11.97 20.43
C ASN A 16 -22.13 12.36 19.18
N ILE A 17 -22.47 11.88 17.98
CA ILE A 17 -21.74 12.21 16.75
C ILE A 17 -22.17 13.60 16.26
N LYS A 18 -21.28 14.59 16.39
CA LYS A 18 -21.57 15.99 16.00
C LYS A 18 -21.28 16.30 14.53
N THR A 19 -20.41 15.52 13.89
CA THR A 19 -19.91 15.78 12.53
C THR A 19 -19.61 14.47 11.82
N ALA A 20 -19.78 14.45 10.50
CA ALA A 20 -19.38 13.36 9.63
C ALA A 20 -18.46 13.90 8.52
N VAL A 21 -17.47 13.09 8.12
CA VAL A 21 -16.58 13.38 6.99
C VAL A 21 -16.82 12.33 5.92
N GLY A 22 -17.17 12.78 4.72
CA GLY A 22 -17.27 11.91 3.55
C GLY A 22 -15.87 11.67 2.99
N ILE A 23 -15.55 10.41 2.71
CA ILE A 23 -14.25 10.00 2.17
C ILE A 23 -14.51 9.19 0.89
N ASP A 24 -13.88 9.60 -0.21
CA ASP A 24 -13.81 8.83 -1.46
C ASP A 24 -12.38 8.32 -1.66
N VAL A 25 -12.24 7.09 -2.15
CA VAL A 25 -10.93 6.43 -2.35
C VAL A 25 -10.75 6.09 -3.82
N GLY A 26 -9.58 6.42 -4.39
CA GLY A 26 -9.40 6.37 -5.83
C GLY A 26 -8.00 5.95 -6.30
N LEU A 27 -7.89 5.80 -7.63
CA LEU A 27 -6.62 5.50 -8.31
C LEU A 27 -5.85 6.76 -8.72
N LYS A 28 -6.55 7.90 -8.83
CA LYS A 28 -5.94 9.20 -9.11
C LYS A 28 -5.39 9.82 -7.83
N GLU A 29 -6.23 9.93 -6.81
CA GLU A 29 -5.89 10.31 -5.44
C GLU A 29 -6.23 9.14 -4.52
N PHE A 30 -5.39 8.87 -3.51
CA PHE A 30 -5.61 7.79 -2.55
C PHE A 30 -6.91 8.01 -1.77
N LEU A 31 -7.13 9.24 -1.36
CA LEU A 31 -8.27 9.66 -0.57
C LEU A 31 -8.64 11.10 -0.91
N THR A 32 -9.93 11.38 -1.03
CA THR A 32 -10.50 12.73 -1.15
C THR A 32 -11.59 12.92 -0.10
N THR A 33 -11.59 14.04 0.61
CA THR A 33 -12.64 14.38 1.59
C THR A 33 -13.78 15.14 0.92
N ASN A 34 -14.94 15.21 1.58
CA ASN A 34 -16.06 16.06 1.15
C ASN A 34 -15.75 17.57 1.21
N THR A 35 -14.65 17.97 1.84
CA THR A 35 -14.14 19.35 1.85
C THR A 35 -13.15 19.62 0.70
N GLY A 36 -12.85 18.62 -0.13
CA GLY A 36 -11.96 18.73 -1.28
C GLY A 36 -10.48 18.52 -0.95
N GLU A 37 -10.14 18.16 0.28
CA GLU A 37 -8.77 17.79 0.64
C GLU A 37 -8.40 16.45 0.03
N THR A 38 -7.19 16.32 -0.50
CA THR A 38 -6.73 15.09 -1.16
C THR A 38 -5.43 14.56 -0.58
N VAL A 39 -5.30 13.24 -0.61
CA VAL A 39 -4.05 12.53 -0.30
C VAL A 39 -3.60 11.83 -1.57
N SER A 40 -2.38 12.13 -2.01
CA SER A 40 -1.81 11.50 -3.22
C SER A 40 -1.55 10.00 -3.03
N VAL A 41 -1.64 9.22 -4.12
CA VAL A 41 -1.36 7.77 -4.10
C VAL A 41 0.11 7.50 -3.77
N PRO A 42 0.41 6.76 -2.68
CA PRO A 42 1.77 6.35 -2.38
C PRO A 42 2.28 5.37 -3.43
N ASN A 43 3.36 5.73 -4.12
CA ASN A 43 3.92 4.92 -5.23
C ASN A 43 4.92 3.84 -4.78
N PHE A 44 4.84 3.36 -3.53
CA PHE A 44 5.82 2.41 -2.97
C PHE A 44 5.90 1.13 -3.78
N TYR A 45 4.76 0.52 -4.08
CA TYR A 45 4.69 -0.72 -4.85
C TYR A 45 5.25 -0.55 -6.26
N ARG A 46 4.84 0.52 -6.98
CA ARG A 46 5.32 0.80 -8.34
C ARG A 46 6.83 1.03 -8.38
N LYS A 47 7.38 1.75 -7.39
CA LYS A 47 8.84 1.97 -7.25
C LYS A 47 9.57 0.66 -6.97
N ALA A 48 9.05 -0.18 -6.08
CA ALA A 48 9.62 -1.49 -5.78
C ALA A 48 9.62 -2.40 -7.02
N GLN A 49 8.50 -2.45 -7.74
CA GLN A 49 8.36 -3.24 -8.97
C GLN A 49 9.34 -2.79 -10.06
N SER A 50 9.48 -1.48 -10.29
CA SER A 50 10.45 -0.95 -11.26
C SER A 50 11.90 -1.30 -10.89
N ASN A 51 12.24 -1.19 -9.61
CA ASN A 51 13.55 -1.57 -9.10
C ASN A 51 13.83 -3.07 -9.26
N LEU A 52 12.84 -3.91 -8.96
CA LEU A 52 12.93 -5.36 -9.13
C LEU A 52 13.14 -5.72 -10.61
N ALA A 53 12.33 -5.17 -11.51
CA ALA A 53 12.46 -5.41 -12.95
C ALA A 53 13.85 -4.99 -13.47
N ARG A 54 14.40 -3.86 -12.99
CA ARG A 54 15.75 -3.42 -13.34
C ARG A 54 16.81 -4.41 -12.87
N LYS A 55 16.71 -4.93 -11.64
CA LYS A 55 17.65 -5.93 -11.10
C LYS A 55 17.54 -7.25 -11.89
N GLN A 56 16.34 -7.74 -12.13
CA GLN A 56 16.10 -8.95 -12.92
C GLN A 56 16.69 -8.85 -14.33
N ARG A 57 16.49 -7.72 -15.03
CA ARG A 57 17.09 -7.47 -16.35
C ARG A 57 18.63 -7.44 -16.33
N LYS A 58 19.24 -6.92 -15.26
CA LYS A 58 20.70 -6.94 -15.10
C LYS A 58 21.21 -8.37 -14.94
N VAL A 59 20.49 -9.21 -14.21
CA VAL A 59 20.84 -10.64 -14.02
C VAL A 59 20.65 -11.42 -15.31
N SER A 60 19.53 -11.23 -16.02
CA SER A 60 19.20 -11.99 -17.22
C SER A 60 20.16 -11.77 -18.39
N ARG A 61 20.85 -10.62 -18.43
CA ARG A 61 21.85 -10.28 -19.46
C ARG A 61 23.24 -10.84 -19.17
N LYS A 62 23.45 -11.45 -18.02
CA LYS A 62 24.76 -12.00 -17.62
C LYS A 62 24.79 -13.49 -17.89
N GLU A 63 25.95 -13.98 -18.29
CA GLU A 63 26.20 -15.41 -18.47
C GLU A 63 25.98 -16.16 -17.15
N ILE A 64 25.06 -17.13 -17.17
CA ILE A 64 24.68 -17.92 -16.00
C ILE A 64 25.92 -18.62 -15.44
N GLY A 65 26.12 -18.54 -14.12
CA GLY A 65 27.26 -19.15 -13.44
C GLY A 65 28.53 -18.29 -13.40
N SER A 66 28.65 -17.25 -14.23
CA SER A 66 29.77 -16.32 -14.18
C SER A 66 29.86 -15.59 -12.84
N ASN A 67 31.08 -15.17 -12.46
CA ASN A 67 31.29 -14.36 -11.23
C ASN A 67 30.44 -13.09 -11.23
N ASN A 68 30.24 -12.49 -12.40
CA ASN A 68 29.44 -11.29 -12.56
C ASN A 68 27.94 -11.55 -12.44
N TRP A 69 27.46 -12.73 -12.80
CA TRP A 69 26.08 -13.19 -12.57
C TRP A 69 25.83 -13.47 -11.09
N LYS A 70 26.73 -14.20 -10.43
CA LYS A 70 26.62 -14.49 -8.98
C LYS A 70 26.59 -13.21 -8.12
N LYS A 71 27.34 -12.18 -8.49
CA LYS A 71 27.32 -10.86 -7.81
C LYS A 71 26.03 -10.06 -8.01
N ALA A 72 25.27 -10.35 -9.09
CA ALA A 72 24.08 -9.59 -9.45
C ALA A 72 22.77 -10.29 -9.09
N ARG A 73 22.82 -11.63 -8.95
CA ARG A 73 21.75 -12.47 -8.42
C ARG A 73 21.52 -12.17 -6.94
#